data_AF-A0A7S0FJ29-F1
#
_entry.id   AF-A0A7S0FJ29-F1
#
_cell.length_a   1.000
_cell.length_b   1.000
_cell.length_c   1.000
_cell.angle_alpha   90.00
_cell.angle_beta   90.00
_cell.angle_gamma   90.00
#
_symmetry.space_group_name_H-M   'P 1'
#
loop_
_entity.id
_entity.type
_entity.pdbx_description
1 polymer ?
#
loop_
_entity_poly.entity_id
_entity_poly.type
_entity_poly.pdbx_seq_one_letter_code
_entity_poly.pdbx_strand_id
1 'polypeptide(L)'
;GYGSLMIKNVSIKLRLECRKERIQKLDTEVFVPVLQVETLEVTLEKIKFKFKSTGADWLLNGLVKGFREVISDVVETKTKESIVKQIEETILKCNAYLADNPDLLLNVLGIEIDDLEENIVYL
;
A
#
# COMPACT_ATOMS: atom_id res chain seq x y z
N GLY A 1 25.93 -21.86 10.15
CA GLY A 1 26.16 -20.83 9.13
C GLY A 1 25.19 -19.67 9.35
N TYR A 2 25.49 -18.49 8.81
CA TYR A 2 24.59 -17.33 8.81
C TYR A 2 24.18 -16.99 7.37
N GLY A 3 22.94 -16.56 7.19
CA GLY A 3 22.40 -16.09 5.92
C GLY A 3 21.85 -14.68 6.09
N SER A 4 21.99 -13.86 5.06
CA SER A 4 21.42 -12.51 5.05
C SER A 4 20.52 -12.33 3.84
N LEU A 5 19.32 -11.81 4.10
CA LEU A 5 18.37 -11.42 3.07
C LEU A 5 18.47 -9.92 2.82
N MET A 6 18.58 -9.52 1.55
CA MET A 6 18.55 -8.12 1.16
C MET A 6 17.46 -7.90 0.11
N ILE A 7 16.48 -7.08 0.47
CA ILE A 7 15.45 -6.55 -0.43
C ILE A 7 15.97 -5.21 -0.96
N LYS A 8 15.90 -4.98 -2.27
CA LYS A 8 16.34 -3.74 -2.92
C LYS A 8 15.23 -3.20 -3.80
N ASN A 9 15.20 -1.88 -3.94
CA ASN A 9 14.36 -1.15 -4.89
C ASN A 9 12.87 -1.53 -4.78
N VAL A 10 12.25 -1.04 -3.70
CA VAL A 10 10.79 -0.99 -3.58
C VAL A 10 10.32 0.25 -4.33
N SER A 11 9.39 0.07 -5.27
CA SER A 11 8.74 1.18 -5.96
C SER A 11 7.23 1.10 -5.71
N ILE A 12 6.65 2.23 -5.34
CA ILE A 12 5.23 2.36 -5.03
C ILE A 12 4.68 3.43 -5.97
N LYS A 13 3.69 3.04 -6.79
CA LYS A 13 2.93 3.96 -7.61
C LYS A 13 1.53 4.06 -7.03
N LEU A 14 1.24 5.19 -6.40
CA LEU A 14 -0.06 5.51 -5.81
C LEU A 14 -0.67 6.69 -6.56
N ARG A 15 -1.91 6.53 -7.02
CA ARG A 15 -2.73 7.60 -7.56
C ARG A 15 -3.99 7.71 -6.71
N LEU A 16 -4.20 8.91 -6.18
CA LEU A 16 -5.37 9.25 -5.38
C LEU A 16 -6.21 10.28 -6.11
N GLU A 17 -7.52 10.14 -5.97
CA GLU A 17 -8.50 11.13 -6.42
C GLU A 17 -9.31 11.61 -5.21
N CYS A 18 -9.60 12.90 -5.18
CA CYS A 18 -10.50 13.46 -4.16
C CYS A 18 -11.92 13.49 -4.73
N ARG A 19 -12.87 12.92 -3.98
CA ARG A 19 -14.29 12.90 -4.32
C ARG A 19 -15.12 13.35 -3.13
N LYS A 20 -16.39 13.70 -3.33
CA LYS A 20 -17.34 13.90 -2.23
C LYS A 20 -18.12 12.63 -1.97
N GLU A 21 -18.26 12.26 -0.72
CA GLU A 21 -19.06 11.11 -0.29
C GLU A 21 -20.15 11.60 0.66
N ARG A 22 -21.35 11.05 0.49
CA ARG A 22 -22.48 11.31 1.37
C ARG A 22 -22.37 10.40 2.60
N ILE A 23 -22.33 11.00 3.78
CA ILE A 23 -22.33 10.28 5.06
C ILE A 23 -23.46 10.75 5.96
N GLN A 24 -23.90 9.89 6.87
CA GLN A 24 -24.87 10.25 7.91
C GLN A 24 -24.15 10.60 9.21
N LYS A 25 -24.29 11.85 9.66
CA LYS A 25 -23.71 12.37 10.91
C LYS A 25 -24.83 12.94 11.78
N LEU A 26 -25.08 12.34 12.94
CA LEU A 26 -26.09 12.79 13.93
C LEU A 26 -27.48 13.04 13.30
N ASP A 27 -27.99 12.05 12.54
CA ASP A 27 -29.27 12.10 11.82
C ASP A 27 -29.37 13.13 10.68
N THR A 28 -28.27 13.79 10.32
CA THR A 28 -28.15 14.66 9.15
C THR A 28 -27.25 14.08 8.08
N GLU A 29 -27.67 14.18 6.81
CA GLU A 29 -26.82 13.86 5.66
C GLU A 29 -25.88 15.03 5.37
N VAL A 30 -24.58 14.73 5.30
CA VAL A 30 -23.54 15.71 4.97
C VAL A 30 -22.60 15.13 3.91
N PHE A 31 -22.05 16.01 3.07
CA PHE A 31 -21.01 15.64 2.12
C PHE A 31 -19.65 15.90 2.73
N VAL A 32 -18.74 14.93 2.61
CA VAL A 32 -17.36 15.03 3.07
C VAL A 32 -16.39 14.69 1.95
N PRO A 33 -15.21 15.33 1.91
CA PRO A 33 -14.18 14.96 0.96
C PRO A 33 -13.55 13.62 1.39
N VAL A 34 -13.38 12.73 0.43
CA VAL A 34 -12.74 11.43 0.60
C VAL A 34 -11.64 11.25 -0.44
N LEU A 35 -10.53 10.64 -0.02
CA LEU A 35 -9.47 10.19 -0.91
C LEU A 35 -9.78 8.77 -1.37
N GLN A 36 -9.90 8.59 -2.68
CA GLN A 36 -10.07 7.29 -3.32
C GLN A 36 -8.78 6.84 -3.99
N VAL A 37 -8.50 5.54 -3.90
CA VAL A 37 -7.38 4.93 -4.61
C VAL A 37 -7.81 4.62 -6.03
N GLU A 38 -7.29 5.35 -7.01
CA GLU A 38 -7.43 5.01 -8.42
C GLU A 38 -6.44 3.92 -8.85
N THR A 39 -5.22 3.98 -8.31
CA THR A 39 -4.16 3.04 -8.66
C THR A 39 -3.23 2.86 -7.47
N LEU A 40 -2.99 1.60 -7.10
CA LEU A 40 -1.95 1.23 -6.15
C LEU A 40 -1.18 0.04 -6.72
N GLU A 41 0.07 0.29 -7.09
CA GLU A 41 0.98 -0.72 -7.60
C GLU A 41 2.26 -0.72 -6.77
N VAL A 42 2.61 -1.89 -6.23
CA VAL A 42 3.84 -2.09 -5.46
C VAL A 42 4.72 -3.08 -6.21
N THR A 43 5.89 -2.59 -6.63
CA THR A 43 6.90 -3.41 -7.31
C THR A 43 8.13 -3.54 -6.43
N LEU A 44 8.73 -4.73 -6.46
CA LEU A 44 9.94 -5.07 -5.72
C LEU A 44 10.93 -5.62 -6.74
N GLU A 45 12.14 -5.08 -6.81
CA GLU A 45 13.19 -5.75 -7.58
C GLU A 45 13.70 -6.99 -6.84
N LYS A 46 14.12 -7.99 -7.64
CA LYS A 46 14.60 -9.31 -7.23
C LYS A 46 15.34 -9.31 -5.89
N ILE A 47 14.83 -10.13 -4.99
CA ILE A 47 15.43 -10.39 -3.68
C ILE A 47 16.77 -11.13 -3.87
N LYS A 48 17.83 -10.60 -3.23
CA LYS A 48 19.18 -11.20 -3.28
C LYS A 48 19.49 -11.90 -1.96
N PHE A 49 19.69 -13.20 -2.05
CA PHE A 49 20.19 -14.02 -0.95
C PHE A 49 21.70 -14.08 -1.00
N LYS A 50 22.34 -13.88 0.15
CA LYS A 50 23.76 -14.15 0.36
C LYS A 50 23.91 -15.20 1.44
N PHE A 51 24.58 -16.30 1.10
CA PHE A 51 24.98 -17.35 2.02
C PHE A 51 26.51 -17.32 2.18
N LYS A 52 27.01 -17.53 3.41
CA LYS A 52 28.44 -17.77 3.59
C LYS A 52 28.72 -19.25 3.30
N SER A 53 29.65 -19.53 2.39
CA SER A 53 30.10 -20.89 2.06
C SER A 53 30.51 -21.63 3.34
N THR A 54 29.98 -22.85 3.47
CA THR A 54 30.41 -23.85 4.44
C THR A 54 30.67 -25.08 3.59
N GLY A 55 31.91 -25.60 3.56
CA GLY A 55 32.47 -26.53 2.55
C GLY A 55 31.70 -27.80 2.11
N ALA A 56 30.42 -27.95 2.47
CA ALA A 56 29.42 -28.83 1.87
C ALA A 56 28.61 -28.15 0.73
N ASP A 57 29.21 -27.19 0.01
CA ASP A 57 28.51 -26.35 -0.97
C ASP A 57 27.81 -27.14 -2.10
N TRP A 58 28.34 -28.30 -2.50
CA TRP A 58 27.73 -29.12 -3.57
C TRP A 58 26.37 -29.74 -3.20
N LEU A 59 26.18 -30.12 -1.93
CA LEU A 59 24.94 -30.72 -1.43
C LEU A 59 23.93 -29.62 -1.05
N LEU A 60 24.45 -28.49 -0.56
CA LEU A 60 23.65 -27.32 -0.23
C LEU A 60 23.14 -26.60 -1.48
N ASN A 61 23.87 -26.59 -2.61
CA ASN A 61 23.48 -25.81 -3.79
C ASN A 61 22.07 -26.12 -4.33
N GLY A 62 21.64 -27.39 -4.35
CA GLY A 62 20.30 -27.77 -4.81
C GLY A 62 19.20 -27.31 -3.85
N LEU A 63 19.37 -27.59 -2.55
CA LEU A 63 18.44 -27.18 -1.49
C LEU A 63 18.39 -25.66 -1.32
N VAL A 64 19.55 -24.99 -1.37
CA VAL A 64 19.70 -23.54 -1.27
C VAL A 64 19.06 -22.83 -2.45
N LYS A 65 19.12 -23.41 -3.67
CA LYS A 65 18.44 -22.83 -4.84
C LYS A 65 16.92 -22.89 -4.70
N GLY A 66 16.36 -24.05 -4.34
CA GLY A 66 14.92 -24.18 -4.11
C GLY A 66 14.43 -23.32 -2.93
N PHE A 67 15.18 -23.29 -1.84
CA PHE A 67 14.88 -22.46 -0.67
C PHE A 67 14.95 -20.96 -0.99
N ARG A 68 15.91 -20.56 -1.82
CA ARG A 68 16.03 -19.18 -2.30
C ARG A 68 14.83 -18.77 -3.14
N GLU A 69 14.38 -19.61 -4.07
CA GLU A 69 13.24 -19.32 -4.93
C GLU A 69 11.97 -19.18 -4.07
N VAL A 70 11.69 -20.16 -3.21
CA VAL A 70 10.51 -20.15 -2.33
C VAL A 70 10.51 -18.94 -1.38
N ILE A 71 11.62 -18.64 -0.70
CA ILE A 71 11.64 -17.49 0.21
C ILE A 71 11.61 -16.16 -0.55
N SER A 72 12.22 -16.07 -1.74
CA SER A 72 12.09 -14.86 -2.57
C SER A 72 10.61 -14.61 -2.86
N ASP A 73 9.89 -15.61 -3.35
CA ASP A 73 8.49 -15.43 -3.73
C ASP A 73 7.61 -15.12 -2.52
N VAL A 74 7.80 -15.81 -1.40
CA VAL A 74 7.04 -15.58 -0.17
C VAL A 74 7.32 -14.18 0.38
N VAL A 75 8.60 -13.77 0.48
CA VAL A 75 8.96 -12.46 1.01
C VAL A 75 8.49 -11.36 0.07
N GLU A 76 8.61 -11.53 -1.25
CA GLU A 76 8.17 -10.55 -2.23
C GLU A 76 6.65 -10.35 -2.14
N THR A 77 5.89 -11.45 -2.16
CA THR A 77 4.43 -11.42 -2.06
C THR A 77 3.97 -10.81 -0.74
N LYS A 78 4.53 -11.28 0.39
CA LYS A 78 4.13 -10.80 1.72
C LYS A 78 4.51 -9.33 1.94
N THR A 79 5.65 -8.90 1.41
CA THR A 79 6.07 -7.49 1.52
C THR A 79 5.15 -6.60 0.69
N LYS A 80 4.81 -7.00 -0.55
CA LYS A 80 3.83 -6.26 -1.38
C LYS A 80 2.47 -6.17 -0.69
N GLU A 81 1.91 -7.30 -0.26
CA GLU A 81 0.64 -7.36 0.45
C GLU A 81 0.64 -6.47 1.71
N SER A 82 1.73 -6.51 2.48
CA SER A 82 1.85 -5.69 3.70
C SER A 82 1.92 -4.20 3.40
N ILE A 83 2.65 -3.79 2.35
CA ILE A 83 2.72 -2.38 1.93
C ILE A 83 1.34 -1.91 1.45
N VAL A 84 0.67 -2.70 0.60
CA VAL A 84 -0.67 -2.38 0.11
C VAL A 84 -1.63 -2.16 1.26
N LYS A 85 -1.68 -3.12 2.20
CA LYS A 85 -2.56 -3.04 3.36
C LYS A 85 -2.26 -1.81 4.23
N GLN A 86 -0.98 -1.50 4.46
CA GLN A 86 -0.60 -0.31 5.24
C GLN A 86 -1.02 0.99 4.56
N ILE A 87 -0.93 1.06 3.23
CA ILE A 87 -1.38 2.22 2.45
C ILE A 87 -2.90 2.36 2.56
N GLU A 88 -3.66 1.28 2.37
CA GLU A 88 -5.12 1.27 2.51
C GLU A 88 -5.56 1.70 3.92
N GLU A 89 -4.96 1.14 4.97
CA GLU A 89 -5.23 1.52 6.35
C GLU A 89 -4.90 2.99 6.63
N THR A 90 -3.83 3.51 6.02
CA THR A 90 -3.46 4.92 6.15
C THR A 90 -4.48 5.82 5.47
N ILE A 91 -4.94 5.46 4.27
CA ILE A 91 -5.96 6.21 3.54
C ILE A 91 -7.29 6.22 4.31
N LEU A 92 -7.69 5.08 4.89
CA LEU A 92 -8.88 5.02 5.75
C LEU A 92 -8.77 5.97 6.94
N LYS A 93 -7.60 6.02 7.60
CA LYS A 93 -7.35 6.97 8.70
C LYS A 93 -7.38 8.42 8.24
N CYS A 94 -6.80 8.71 7.07
CA CYS A 94 -6.86 10.04 6.47
C CYS A 94 -8.32 10.44 6.16
N ASN A 95 -9.11 9.55 5.57
CA ASN A 95 -10.53 9.83 5.27
C ASN A 95 -11.35 10.05 6.54
N ALA A 96 -11.12 9.26 7.59
CA ALA A 96 -11.76 9.52 8.88
C ALA A 96 -11.42 10.92 9.43
N TYR A 97 -10.15 11.31 9.33
CA TYR A 97 -9.71 12.65 9.74
C TYR A 97 -10.31 13.77 8.87
N LEU A 98 -10.41 13.57 7.55
CA LEU A 98 -11.02 14.51 6.61
C LEU A 98 -12.54 14.63 6.82
N ALA A 99 -13.22 13.55 7.20
CA ALA A 99 -14.65 13.60 7.53
C ALA A 99 -14.93 14.47 8.77
N ASP A 100 -13.96 14.61 9.68
CA ASP A 100 -14.06 15.51 10.83
C ASP A 100 -13.51 16.91 10.55
N ASN A 101 -12.66 17.07 9.53
CA ASN A 101 -11.97 18.32 9.21
C ASN A 101 -11.95 18.57 7.68
N PRO A 102 -13.12 18.71 7.03
CA PRO A 102 -13.24 18.76 5.57
C PRO A 102 -12.48 19.93 4.95
N ASP A 103 -12.47 21.06 5.67
CA ASP A 103 -11.84 22.30 5.23
C ASP A 103 -10.32 22.17 5.01
N LEU A 104 -9.64 21.23 5.68
CA LEU A 104 -8.19 21.10 5.56
C LEU A 104 -7.76 20.74 4.14
N LEU A 105 -8.45 19.79 3.50
CA LEU A 105 -8.12 19.37 2.14
C LEU A 105 -8.64 20.37 1.12
N LEU A 106 -9.89 20.82 1.30
CA LEU A 106 -10.55 21.76 0.40
C LEU A 106 -9.79 23.10 0.31
N ASN A 107 -9.37 23.66 1.45
CA ASN A 107 -8.60 24.91 1.47
C ASN A 107 -7.21 24.76 0.86
N VAL A 108 -6.55 23.62 1.06
CA VAL A 108 -5.22 23.35 0.46
C VAL A 108 -5.33 23.26 -1.06
N LEU A 109 -6.41 22.65 -1.56
CA LEU A 109 -6.68 22.53 -2.99
C LEU A 109 -7.31 23.79 -3.60
N GLY A 110 -7.81 24.70 -2.77
CA GLY A 110 -8.48 25.92 -3.21
C GLY A 110 -9.82 25.67 -3.91
N ILE A 111 -10.54 24.61 -3.49
CA ILE A 111 -11.81 24.17 -4.09
C ILE A 111 -12.89 24.05 -3.01
N GLU A 112 -14.15 24.04 -3.43
CA GLU A 112 -15.31 23.78 -2.57
C GLU A 112 -15.76 22.32 -2.68
N ILE A 113 -16.57 21.87 -1.72
CA ILE A 113 -17.12 20.50 -1.73
C ILE A 113 -17.94 20.24 -3.00
N ASP A 114 -18.59 21.26 -3.54
CA ASP A 114 -19.45 21.15 -4.72
C ASP A 114 -18.66 20.95 -6.02
N ASP A 115 -17.38 21.34 -6.04
CA ASP A 115 -16.48 21.11 -7.16
C ASP A 115 -16.06 19.63 -7.30
N LEU A 116 -16.24 18.82 -6.24
CA LEU A 116 -15.89 17.42 -6.25
C LEU A 116 -16.96 16.55 -6.91
N GLU A 117 -16.52 15.57 -7.69
CA GLU A 117 -17.38 14.51 -8.20
C GLU A 117 -17.91 13.64 -7.06
N GLU A 118 -19.17 13.22 -7.16
CA GLU A 118 -19.79 12.36 -6.16
C GLU A 118 -19.26 10.92 -6.27
N ASN A 119 -18.85 10.35 -5.15
CA ASN A 119 -18.52 8.96 -5.04
C ASN A 119 -19.80 8.11 -5.10
N ILE A 120 -20.01 7.40 -6.21
CA ILE A 120 -21.11 6.44 -6.34
C ILE A 120 -20.58 5.05 -5.97
N VAL A 121 -20.75 4.66 -4.70
CA VAL A 121 -20.54 3.27 -4.28
C VAL A 121 -21.84 2.51 -4.55
N TYR A 122 -21.87 1.69 -5.59
CA TYR A 122 -22.97 0.74 -5.79
C TYR A 122 -22.88 -0.33 -4.69
N LEU A 123 -23.88 -0.37 -3.80
CA LEU A 123 -24.09 -1.45 -2.83
C LEU A 123 -24.77 -2.66 -3.48
#